data_AF-A0A497F4N0-F1
#
_entry.id   AF-A0A497F4N0-F1
#
_cell.length_a   1.000
_cell.length_b   1.000
_cell.length_c   1.000
_cell.angle_alpha   90.00
_cell.angle_beta   90.00
_cell.angle_gamma   90.00
#
_symmetry.space_group_name_H-M   'P 1'
#
loop_
_entity.id
_entity.type
_entity.pdbx_description
1 polymer ?
#
loop_
_entity_poly.entity_id
_entity_poly.type
_entity_poly.pdbx_seq_one_letter_code
_entity_poly.pdbx_strand_id
1 'polypeptide(L)'
;MVGKGQLQSLEALIALFVVLTMSMMSLASYDRFLKEDFASEEYKRIISTALFKLDEVGVLPKIASRGDWNDLLEILRSLLPGFEVHLTVYDEGLIAVYSSGCCRRLFFEVYYVHVLPFSGRFYALRVLVGEGGG
;
A
#
# COMPACT_ATOMS: atom_id res chain seq x y z
N MET A 1 19.82 -59.91 11.59
CA MET A 1 20.10 -58.90 10.54
C MET A 1 18.85 -58.36 9.83
N VAL A 2 17.67 -59.01 9.93
CA VAL A 2 16.46 -58.66 9.15
C VAL A 2 15.78 -57.34 9.58
N GLY A 3 15.94 -56.88 10.83
CA GLY A 3 15.25 -55.66 11.32
C GLY A 3 15.90 -54.32 10.97
N LYS A 4 17.20 -54.28 10.60
CA LYS A 4 17.90 -53.01 10.37
C LYS A 4 17.49 -52.32 9.07
N GLY A 5 17.23 -53.09 8.01
CA GLY A 5 16.82 -52.54 6.71
C GLY A 5 15.41 -51.94 6.71
N GLN A 6 14.49 -52.54 7.46
CA GLN A 6 13.13 -52.01 7.63
C GLN A 6 13.10 -50.72 8.46
N LEU A 7 13.99 -50.60 9.45
CA LEU A 7 14.14 -49.38 10.24
C LEU A 7 14.72 -48.24 9.38
N GLN A 8 15.71 -48.54 8.55
CA GLN A 8 16.31 -47.59 7.63
C GLN A 8 15.33 -47.10 6.55
N SER A 9 14.49 -47.99 6.02
CA SER A 9 13.46 -47.59 5.04
C SER A 9 12.36 -46.74 5.69
N LEU A 10 11.97 -47.04 6.92
CA LEU A 10 11.03 -46.22 7.69
C LEU A 10 11.59 -44.82 7.97
N GLU A 11 12.85 -44.73 8.39
CA GLU A 11 13.53 -43.47 8.67
C GLU A 11 13.66 -42.60 7.42
N ALA A 12 14.03 -43.21 6.28
CA ALA A 12 14.07 -42.52 4.99
C ALA A 12 12.68 -42.00 4.57
N LEU A 13 11.62 -42.77 4.83
CA LEU A 13 10.25 -42.38 4.48
C LEU A 13 9.74 -41.23 5.36
N ILE A 14 10.09 -41.24 6.65
CA ILE A 14 9.80 -40.14 7.57
C ILE A 14 10.58 -38.88 7.16
N ALA A 15 11.87 -39.00 6.82
CA ALA A 15 12.66 -37.88 6.35
C ALA A 15 12.09 -37.28 5.06
N LEU A 16 11.69 -38.13 4.11
CA LEU A 16 11.04 -37.68 2.86
C LEU A 16 9.72 -36.94 3.16
N PHE A 17 8.90 -37.48 4.07
CA PHE A 17 7.64 -36.86 4.46
C PHE A 17 7.85 -35.50 5.11
N VAL A 18 8.86 -35.36 5.98
CA VAL A 18 9.22 -34.08 6.59
C VAL A 18 9.68 -33.08 5.54
N VAL A 19 10.50 -33.49 4.58
CA VAL A 19 10.93 -32.61 3.47
C VAL A 19 9.73 -32.17 2.63
N LEU A 20 8.83 -33.09 2.27
CA LEU A 20 7.64 -32.78 1.48
C LEU A 20 6.69 -31.81 2.20
N THR A 21 6.44 -32.04 3.49
CA THR A 21 5.58 -31.16 4.29
C THR A 21 6.19 -29.77 4.46
N MET A 22 7.50 -29.68 4.71
CA MET A 22 8.22 -28.40 4.78
C MET A 22 8.23 -27.67 3.42
N SER A 23 8.39 -28.38 2.30
CA SER A 23 8.31 -27.78 0.97
C SER A 23 6.91 -27.25 0.68
N MET A 24 5.84 -27.98 1.04
CA MET A 24 4.47 -27.47 0.87
C MET A 24 4.17 -26.26 1.76
N MET A 25 4.62 -26.27 3.03
CA MET A 25 4.45 -25.13 3.93
C MET A 25 5.23 -23.90 3.44
N SER A 26 6.44 -24.10 2.91
CA SER A 26 7.23 -23.05 2.28
C SER A 26 6.51 -22.45 1.07
N LEU A 27 5.97 -23.30 0.19
CA LEU A 27 5.23 -22.84 -1.00
C LEU A 27 3.97 -22.05 -0.62
N ALA A 28 3.20 -22.55 0.35
CA ALA A 28 2.00 -21.88 0.85
C ALA A 28 2.32 -20.54 1.52
N SER A 29 3.45 -20.46 2.23
CA SER A 29 3.92 -19.22 2.86
C SER A 29 4.40 -18.22 1.82
N TYR A 30 5.16 -18.67 0.82
CA TYR A 30 5.67 -17.85 -0.27
C TYR A 30 4.54 -17.22 -1.09
N ASP A 31 3.52 -18.02 -1.45
CA ASP A 31 2.40 -17.54 -2.26
C ASP A 31 1.51 -16.52 -1.52
N ARG A 32 1.42 -16.63 -0.18
CA ARG A 32 0.68 -15.67 0.65
C ARG A 32 1.44 -14.36 0.86
N PHE A 33 2.74 -14.44 1.17
CA PHE A 33 3.55 -13.27 1.50
C PHE A 33 3.81 -12.36 0.30
N LEU A 34 4.07 -12.93 -0.88
CA LEU A 34 4.35 -12.13 -2.09
C LEU A 34 3.10 -11.43 -2.63
N LYS A 35 1.92 -12.06 -2.58
CA LYS A 35 0.72 -11.46 -3.18
C LYS A 35 0.29 -10.19 -2.46
N GLU A 36 0.42 -10.13 -1.13
CA GLU A 36 0.06 -8.95 -0.34
C GLU A 36 1.07 -7.81 -0.53
N ASP A 37 2.37 -8.09 -0.48
CA ASP A 37 3.41 -7.06 -0.64
C ASP A 37 3.46 -6.47 -2.06
N PHE A 38 3.37 -7.31 -3.10
CA PHE A 38 3.41 -6.83 -4.49
C PHE A 38 2.18 -5.97 -4.84
N ALA A 39 1.00 -6.36 -4.37
CA ALA A 39 -0.21 -5.57 -4.56
C ALA A 39 -0.07 -4.21 -3.87
N SER A 40 0.44 -4.18 -2.63
CA SER A 40 0.64 -2.93 -1.89
C SER A 40 1.59 -1.95 -2.60
N GLU A 41 2.69 -2.45 -3.16
CA GLU A 41 3.65 -1.63 -3.92
C GLU A 41 3.08 -1.16 -5.26
N GLU A 42 2.29 -1.99 -5.94
CA GLU A 42 1.60 -1.59 -7.16
C GLU A 42 0.60 -0.46 -6.91
N TYR A 43 -0.20 -0.55 -5.84
CA TYR A 43 -1.12 0.52 -5.46
C TYR A 43 -0.41 1.80 -5.02
N LYS A 44 0.67 1.71 -4.23
CA LYS A 44 1.52 2.87 -3.91
C LYS A 44 2.02 3.57 -5.17
N ARG A 45 2.47 2.78 -6.16
CA ARG A 45 2.94 3.31 -7.45
C ARG A 45 1.81 3.97 -8.22
N ILE A 46 0.61 3.38 -8.25
CA ILE A 46 -0.57 3.97 -8.91
C ILE A 46 -0.90 5.34 -8.31
N ILE A 47 -0.98 5.45 -6.97
CA ILE A 47 -1.28 6.72 -6.30
C ILE A 47 -0.19 7.75 -6.56
N SER A 48 1.08 7.37 -6.40
CA SER A 48 2.21 8.27 -6.61
C SER A 48 2.24 8.80 -8.06
N THR A 49 1.97 7.91 -9.02
CA THR A 49 1.89 8.27 -10.44
C THR A 49 0.67 9.17 -10.72
N ALA A 50 -0.46 8.91 -10.07
CA ALA A 50 -1.65 9.73 -10.21
C ALA A 50 -1.43 11.15 -9.66
N LEU A 51 -0.86 11.27 -8.46
CA LEU A 51 -0.52 12.58 -7.86
C LEU A 51 0.46 13.35 -8.74
N PHE A 52 1.51 12.68 -9.24
CA PHE A 52 2.45 13.26 -10.18
C PHE A 52 1.78 13.75 -11.47
N LYS A 53 0.91 12.94 -12.08
CA LYS A 53 0.17 13.34 -13.30
C LYS A 53 -0.81 14.47 -13.05
N LEU A 54 -1.48 14.50 -11.90
CA LEU A 54 -2.36 15.60 -11.52
C LEU A 54 -1.58 16.90 -11.36
N ASP A 55 -0.35 16.82 -10.88
CA ASP A 55 0.57 17.95 -10.82
C ASP A 55 1.01 18.41 -12.21
N GLU A 56 1.47 17.48 -13.05
CA GLU A 56 1.91 17.73 -14.42
C GLU A 56 0.82 18.38 -15.30
N VAL A 57 -0.42 17.92 -15.18
CA VAL A 57 -1.57 18.46 -15.93
C VAL A 57 -2.09 19.77 -15.31
N GLY A 58 -1.54 20.21 -14.17
CA GLY A 58 -1.91 21.45 -13.50
C GLY A 58 -3.25 21.39 -12.77
N VAL A 59 -3.75 20.18 -12.45
CA VAL A 59 -4.95 19.98 -11.63
C VAL A 59 -4.62 20.20 -10.15
N LEU A 60 -3.51 19.66 -9.67
CA LEU A 60 -3.08 19.80 -8.28
C LEU A 60 -2.82 21.26 -7.88
N PRO A 61 -2.15 22.10 -8.70
CA PRO A 61 -2.08 23.55 -8.47
C PRO A 61 -3.44 24.25 -8.40
N LYS A 62 -4.41 23.84 -9.24
CA LYS A 62 -5.76 24.42 -9.24
C LYS A 62 -6.53 24.09 -7.96
N ILE A 63 -6.40 22.85 -7.49
CA ILE A 63 -6.97 22.42 -6.21
C ILE A 63 -6.32 23.18 -5.06
N ALA A 64 -4.99 23.25 -5.03
CA ALA A 64 -4.22 23.95 -4.00
C ALA A 64 -4.56 25.45 -3.92
N SER A 65 -4.71 26.12 -5.08
CA SER A 65 -5.06 27.55 -5.14
C SER A 65 -6.50 27.86 -4.71
N ARG A 66 -7.43 26.91 -4.85
CA ARG A 66 -8.81 27.01 -4.32
C ARG A 66 -8.91 26.61 -2.85
N GLY A 67 -7.97 25.80 -2.37
CA GLY A 67 -8.02 25.20 -1.04
C GLY A 67 -9.07 24.09 -0.90
N ASP A 68 -9.64 23.61 -2.02
CA ASP A 68 -10.71 22.61 -2.00
C ASP A 68 -10.15 21.19 -2.18
N TRP A 69 -9.56 20.67 -1.11
CA TRP A 69 -8.93 19.36 -1.10
C TRP A 69 -9.92 18.18 -1.15
N ASN A 70 -11.23 18.43 -1.08
CA ASN A 70 -12.25 17.39 -1.26
C ASN A 70 -12.21 16.82 -2.68
N ASP A 71 -12.03 17.69 -3.69
CA ASP A 71 -11.90 17.27 -5.09
C ASP A 71 -10.77 16.23 -5.26
N LEU A 72 -9.63 16.45 -4.59
CA LEU A 72 -8.51 15.52 -4.63
C LEU A 72 -8.85 14.19 -3.95
N LEU A 73 -9.55 14.25 -2.80
CA LEU A 73 -9.98 13.04 -2.09
C LEU A 73 -10.93 12.19 -2.94
N GLU A 74 -11.88 12.81 -3.64
CA GLU A 74 -12.81 12.10 -4.53
C GLU A 74 -12.09 11.44 -5.71
N ILE A 75 -11.13 12.14 -6.33
CA ILE A 75 -10.28 11.56 -7.38
C ILE A 75 -9.52 10.35 -6.84
N LEU A 76 -8.89 10.46 -5.67
CA LEU A 76 -8.14 9.35 -5.05
C LEU A 76 -9.05 8.16 -4.72
N ARG A 77 -10.27 8.39 -4.23
CA ARG A 77 -11.26 7.33 -3.99
C ARG A 77 -11.69 6.64 -5.29
N SER A 78 -11.86 7.40 -6.38
CA SER A 78 -12.23 6.83 -7.68
C SER A 78 -11.14 5.93 -8.28
N LEU A 79 -9.87 6.18 -7.94
CA LEU A 79 -8.71 5.39 -8.40
C LEU A 79 -8.55 4.07 -7.65
N LEU A 80 -9.10 3.96 -6.45
CA LEU A 80 -8.96 2.80 -5.56
C LEU A 80 -10.33 2.25 -5.16
N PRO A 81 -11.09 1.67 -6.11
CA PRO A 81 -12.39 1.10 -5.80
C PRO A 81 -12.23 -0.05 -4.79
N GLY A 82 -12.94 0.06 -3.66
CA GLY A 82 -12.92 -0.95 -2.59
C GLY A 82 -11.97 -0.65 -1.41
N PHE A 83 -11.21 0.44 -1.47
CA PHE A 83 -10.40 0.91 -0.35
C PHE A 83 -10.93 2.23 0.21
N GLU A 84 -10.78 2.41 1.52
CA GLU A 84 -10.95 3.73 2.12
C GLU A 84 -9.66 4.52 2.05
N VAL A 85 -9.81 5.81 1.75
CA VAL A 85 -8.71 6.75 1.62
C VAL A 85 -8.89 7.85 2.67
N HIS A 86 -7.83 8.13 3.41
CA HIS A 86 -7.73 9.29 4.28
C HIS A 86 -6.62 10.20 3.75
N LEU A 87 -6.99 11.46 3.47
CA LEU A 87 -6.08 12.48 2.96
C LEU A 87 -5.83 13.52 4.05
N THR A 88 -4.57 13.71 4.39
CA THR A 88 -4.10 14.85 5.19
C THR A 88 -3.23 15.75 4.33
N VAL A 89 -3.48 17.05 4.35
CA VAL A 89 -2.67 18.05 3.66
C VAL A 89 -2.08 18.99 4.69
N TYR A 90 -0.78 19.19 4.60
CA TYR A 90 0.00 20.07 5.45
C TYR A 90 0.50 21.26 4.65
N ASP A 91 0.52 22.43 5.27
CA ASP A 91 1.13 23.64 4.71
C ASP A 91 2.65 23.68 4.93
N GLU A 92 3.28 24.81 4.58
CA GLU A 92 4.71 25.08 4.75
C GLU A 92 5.17 24.98 6.22
N GLY A 93 4.27 25.22 7.17
CA GLY A 93 4.52 25.11 8.60
C GLY A 93 4.35 23.68 9.14
N LEU A 94 4.07 22.71 8.27
CA LEU A 94 3.67 21.34 8.62
C LEU A 94 2.38 21.31 9.47
N ILE A 95 1.52 22.32 9.34
CA ILE A 95 0.23 22.38 10.00
C ILE A 95 -0.79 21.73 9.07
N ALA A 96 -1.58 20.79 9.62
CA ALA A 96 -2.64 20.14 8.86
C ALA A 96 -3.74 21.17 8.52
N VAL A 97 -3.79 21.59 7.26
CA VAL A 97 -4.81 22.51 6.73
C VAL A 97 -6.06 21.77 6.25
N TYR A 98 -5.93 20.46 6.00
CA TYR A 98 -7.04 19.61 5.63
C TYR A 98 -6.79 18.18 6.13
N SER A 99 -7.83 17.54 6.63
CA SER A 99 -7.79 16.14 7.05
C SER A 99 -9.19 15.55 6.89
N SER A 100 -9.34 14.58 5.99
CA SER A 100 -10.64 13.98 5.69
C SER A 100 -10.50 12.54 5.21
N GLY A 101 -11.53 11.75 5.46
CA GLY A 101 -11.56 10.30 5.26
C GLY A 101 -11.28 9.52 6.54
N CYS A 102 -11.39 8.20 6.50
CA CYS A 102 -11.15 7.35 7.66
C CYS A 102 -10.65 5.98 7.21
N CYS A 103 -9.60 5.46 7.84
CA CYS A 103 -9.13 4.10 7.64
C CYS A 103 -9.18 3.39 8.99
N ARG A 104 -9.93 2.28 9.12
CA ARG A 104 -9.92 1.47 10.36
C ARG A 104 -8.63 0.66 10.46
N ARG A 105 -8.18 0.09 9.34
CA ARG A 105 -6.95 -0.67 9.23
C ARG A 105 -6.10 -0.11 8.11
N LEU A 106 -4.91 0.35 8.43
CA LEU A 106 -3.96 0.88 7.46
C LEU A 106 -3.33 -0.28 6.67
N PHE A 107 -3.34 -0.17 5.34
CA PHE A 107 -2.55 -1.04 4.48
C PHE A 107 -1.22 -0.37 4.14
N PHE A 108 -1.27 0.86 3.64
CA PHE A 108 -0.08 1.60 3.28
C PHE A 108 -0.34 3.12 3.28
N GLU A 109 0.75 3.87 3.22
CA GLU A 109 0.73 5.33 3.12
C GLU A 109 1.62 5.83 2.00
N VAL A 110 1.22 6.94 1.38
CA VAL A 110 1.96 7.62 0.31
C VAL A 110 2.12 9.08 0.70
N TYR A 111 3.34 9.58 0.53
CA TYR A 111 3.69 10.98 0.75
C TYR A 111 4.02 11.64 -0.58
N TYR A 112 3.48 12.83 -0.79
CA TYR A 112 3.76 13.63 -1.98
C TYR A 112 3.96 15.08 -1.57
N VAL A 113 4.95 15.76 -2.15
CA VAL A 113 5.19 17.18 -1.91
C VAL A 113 4.91 17.93 -3.19
N HIS A 114 3.92 18.81 -3.15
CA HIS A 114 3.60 19.71 -4.25
C HIS A 114 4.19 21.09 -3.97
N VAL A 115 5.00 21.61 -4.89
CA VAL A 115 5.57 22.95 -4.80
C VAL A 115 4.85 23.87 -5.77
N LEU A 116 4.25 24.95 -5.25
CA LEU A 116 3.58 25.95 -6.07
C LEU A 116 4.64 26.77 -6.84
N PRO A 117 4.63 26.73 -8.18
CA PRO A 117 5.74 27.27 -9.00
C PRO A 117 5.90 28.79 -8.89
N PHE A 118 4.84 29.53 -8.53
CA PHE A 118 4.86 31.00 -8.52
C PHE A 118 5.06 31.63 -7.15
N SER A 119 4.77 30.91 -6.06
CA SER A 119 4.78 31.46 -4.71
C SER A 119 5.90 30.88 -3.83
N GLY A 120 6.57 29.81 -4.27
CA GLY A 120 7.57 29.08 -3.47
C GLY A 120 6.97 28.32 -2.28
N ARG A 121 5.64 28.39 -2.13
CA ARG A 121 4.88 27.66 -1.11
C ARG A 121 4.83 26.18 -1.47
N PHE A 122 4.79 25.31 -0.48
CA PHE A 122 4.59 23.88 -0.73
C PHE A 122 3.48 23.33 0.15
N TYR A 123 2.85 22.28 -0.36
CA TYR A 123 1.90 21.46 0.37
C TYR A 123 2.45 20.03 0.44
N ALA A 124 2.52 19.48 1.64
CA ALA A 124 2.82 18.07 1.83
C ALA A 124 1.49 17.31 1.96
N LEU A 125 1.30 16.31 1.10
CA LEU A 125 0.14 15.45 1.08
C LEU A 125 0.52 14.10 1.67
N ARG A 126 -0.27 13.63 2.62
CA ARG A 126 -0.21 12.29 3.19
C ARG A 126 -1.50 11.57 2.84
N VAL A 127 -1.39 10.52 2.04
CA VAL A 127 -2.50 9.67 1.63
C VAL A 127 -2.38 8.33 2.35
N LEU A 128 -3.32 8.05 3.23
CA LEU A 128 -3.46 6.76 3.91
C LEU A 128 -4.49 5.94 3.15
N VAL A 129 -4.19 4.68 2.88
CA VAL A 129 -5.11 3.74 2.23
C VAL A 129 -5.29 2.53 3.13
N GLY A 130 -6.54 2.13 3.30
CA GLY A 130 -6.90 1.10 4.26
C GLY A 130 -8.26 0.48 4.02
N GLU A 131 -8.62 -0.40 4.95
CA GLU A 131 -9.92 -1.04 5.01
C GLU A 131 -10.94 -0.10 5.67
N GLY A 132 -12.12 -0.04 5.06
CA GLY A 132 -13.20 0.80 5.52
C GLY A 132 -13.96 0.22 6.69
N GLY A 133 -14.27 1.11 7.60
CA GLY A 133 -15.19 0.82 8.67
C GLY A 133 -16.62 1.01 8.24
N GLY A 134 -17.26 -0.04 7.72
CA GLY A 134 -18.71 -0.10 7.62
C GLY A 134 -19.39 0.27 8.94
#